data_AF-A0A7C1HBQ7-F1
#
_entry.id   AF-A0A7C1HBQ7-F1
#
_cell.length_a   1.000
_cell.length_b   1.000
_cell.length_c   1.000
_cell.angle_alpha   90.00
_cell.angle_beta   90.00
_cell.angle_gamma   90.00
#
_symmetry.space_group_name_H-M   'P 1'
#
loop_
_entity.id
_entity.type
_entity.pdbx_description
1 polymer ?
#
loop_
_entity_poly.entity_id
_entity_poly.type
_entity_poly.pdbx_seq_one_letter_code
_entity_poly.pdbx_strand_id
1 'polypeptide(L)'
;MKCRTGVLTLIAVIILSCSSKGKEFEKHNRLAQMYASSDSLEKAIEEWQLAIQADPNNKLSPAVINNIMNAKNKLNEQNEYNKAICQKNMSAIESAACIGYAQNAIAGDARYPTKNEIISSGIIDEFPKCPSGGTYKYDSKEGIVQCSIHNR
;
A
#
# COMPACT_ATOMS: atom_id res chain seq x y z
N MET A 1 -16.59 61.45 21.48
CA MET A 1 -17.18 60.09 21.42
C MET A 1 -16.34 59.23 20.47
N LYS A 2 -15.35 58.50 21.00
CA LYS A 2 -14.55 57.53 20.25
C LYS A 2 -14.41 56.29 21.13
N CYS A 3 -15.12 55.21 20.78
CA CYS A 3 -14.81 53.82 21.11
C CYS A 3 -16.05 52.96 20.86
N ARG A 4 -16.19 52.37 19.67
CA ARG A 4 -17.08 51.19 19.47
C ARG A 4 -16.83 50.38 18.20
N THR A 5 -15.66 50.52 17.55
CA THR A 5 -15.33 49.79 16.31
C THR A 5 -14.42 48.56 16.50
N GLY A 6 -13.84 48.34 17.69
CA GLY A 6 -12.88 47.24 17.90
C GLY A 6 -13.47 45.85 18.19
N VAL A 7 -14.70 45.77 18.72
CA VAL A 7 -15.29 44.47 19.15
C VAL A 7 -16.00 43.76 17.99
N LEU A 8 -16.61 44.52 17.07
CA LEU A 8 -17.34 43.96 15.90
C LEU A 8 -16.41 43.33 14.85
N THR A 9 -15.23 43.90 14.63
CA THR A 9 -14.21 43.32 13.72
C THR A 9 -13.60 42.05 14.28
N LEU A 10 -13.38 41.96 15.60
CA LEU A 10 -12.82 40.75 16.23
C LEU A 10 -13.78 39.56 16.14
N ILE A 11 -15.08 39.79 16.40
CA ILE A 11 -16.12 38.75 16.32
C ILE A 11 -16.29 38.28 14.86
N ALA A 12 -16.29 39.20 13.88
CA ALA A 12 -16.39 38.83 12.47
C ALA A 12 -15.20 37.95 12.00
N VAL A 13 -13.97 38.26 12.41
CA VAL A 13 -12.78 37.46 12.06
C VAL A 13 -12.80 36.07 12.73
N ILE A 14 -13.30 35.97 13.96
CA ILE A 14 -13.45 34.68 14.66
C ILE A 14 -14.53 33.81 14.00
N ILE A 15 -15.67 34.39 13.59
CA ILE A 15 -16.74 33.62 12.92
C ILE A 15 -16.31 33.17 11.51
N LEU A 16 -15.64 34.03 10.73
CA LEU A 16 -15.12 33.66 9.41
C LEU A 16 -14.03 32.57 9.46
N SER A 17 -13.14 32.65 10.45
CA SER A 17 -12.08 31.63 10.63
C SER A 17 -12.62 30.29 11.15
N CYS A 18 -13.77 30.27 11.82
CA CYS A 18 -14.44 29.03 12.23
C CYS A 18 -15.20 28.38 11.05
N SER A 19 -15.90 29.18 10.24
CA SER A 19 -16.68 28.70 9.09
C SER A 19 -15.81 28.13 7.96
N SER A 20 -14.60 28.64 7.77
CA SER A 20 -13.65 28.13 6.76
C SER A 20 -13.05 26.78 7.13
N LYS A 21 -12.76 26.53 8.42
CA LYS A 21 -12.21 25.26 8.90
C LYS A 21 -13.16 24.08 8.70
N GLY A 22 -14.44 24.27 9.03
CA GLY A 22 -15.46 23.23 8.82
C GLY A 22 -15.64 22.86 7.34
N LYS A 23 -15.53 23.83 6.42
CA LYS A 23 -15.63 23.58 4.97
C LYS A 23 -14.45 22.76 4.43
N GLU A 24 -13.22 23.07 4.85
CA GLU A 24 -12.05 22.29 4.46
C GLU A 24 -12.10 20.87 5.03
N PHE A 25 -12.54 20.70 6.29
CA PHE A 25 -12.81 19.38 6.86
C PHE A 25 -13.79 18.56 6.00
N GLU A 26 -14.94 19.14 5.65
CA GLU A 26 -15.96 18.44 4.87
C GLU A 26 -15.46 18.04 3.48
N LYS A 27 -14.69 18.92 2.83
CA LYS A 27 -14.11 18.65 1.51
C LYS A 27 -13.18 17.43 1.55
N HIS A 28 -12.21 17.44 2.46
CA HIS A 28 -11.28 16.32 2.63
C HIS A 28 -12.00 15.03 3.05
N ASN A 29 -12.99 15.11 3.94
CA ASN A 29 -13.77 13.94 4.36
C ASN A 29 -14.60 13.33 3.21
N ARG A 30 -15.20 14.16 2.35
CA ARG A 30 -15.93 13.66 1.17
C ARG A 30 -14.99 13.01 0.16
N LEU A 31 -13.83 13.62 -0.09
CA LEU A 31 -12.83 13.07 -1.00
C LEU A 31 -12.27 11.73 -0.48
N ALA A 32 -12.04 11.62 0.83
CA ALA A 32 -11.66 10.37 1.47
C ALA A 32 -12.71 9.26 1.29
N GLN A 33 -14.01 9.58 1.43
CA GLN A 33 -15.10 8.63 1.18
C GLN A 33 -15.14 8.18 -0.29
N MET A 34 -14.88 9.09 -1.23
CA MET A 34 -14.75 8.74 -2.64
C MET A 34 -13.59 7.77 -2.86
N TYR A 35 -12.41 8.05 -2.31
CA TYR A 35 -11.27 7.14 -2.41
C TYR A 35 -11.56 5.77 -1.75
N ALA A 36 -12.17 5.76 -0.57
CA ALA A 36 -12.52 4.53 0.13
C ALA A 36 -13.52 3.66 -0.64
N SER A 37 -14.49 4.27 -1.33
CA SER A 37 -15.44 3.55 -2.19
C SER A 37 -14.84 3.03 -3.48
N SER A 38 -13.72 3.62 -3.92
CA SER A 38 -12.90 3.12 -5.04
C SER A 38 -11.77 2.17 -4.62
N ASP A 39 -11.81 1.66 -3.38
CA ASP A 39 -10.78 0.78 -2.77
C ASP A 39 -9.35 1.37 -2.72
N SER A 40 -9.23 2.69 -2.89
CA SER A 40 -7.96 3.42 -2.79
C SER A 40 -7.71 3.83 -1.33
N LEU A 41 -7.49 2.84 -0.46
CA LEU A 41 -7.46 3.02 1.00
C LEU A 41 -6.35 3.95 1.49
N GLU A 42 -5.16 3.94 0.88
CA GLU A 42 -4.06 4.83 1.25
C GLU A 42 -4.44 6.30 1.05
N LYS A 43 -5.00 6.62 -0.12
CA LYS A 43 -5.47 7.97 -0.44
C LYS A 43 -6.64 8.38 0.47
N ALA A 44 -7.53 7.44 0.80
CA ALA A 44 -8.60 7.71 1.74
C ALA A 44 -8.07 8.07 3.13
N ILE A 45 -7.07 7.34 3.63
CA ILE A 45 -6.42 7.61 4.92
C ILE A 45 -5.75 8.97 4.91
N GLU A 46 -5.01 9.31 3.84
CA GLU A 46 -4.36 10.60 3.67
C GLU A 46 -5.37 11.76 3.73
N GLU A 47 -6.47 11.67 2.98
CA GLU A 47 -7.51 12.69 2.96
C GLU A 47 -8.25 12.81 4.31
N TRP A 48 -8.53 11.71 5.00
CA TRP A 48 -9.09 11.78 6.35
C TRP A 48 -8.12 12.40 7.36
N GLN A 49 -6.81 12.18 7.20
CA GLN A 49 -5.79 12.84 8.02
C GLN A 49 -5.76 14.35 7.75
N LEU A 50 -5.87 14.78 6.49
CA LEU A 50 -5.99 16.19 6.13
C LEU A 50 -7.28 16.82 6.68
N ALA A 51 -8.40 16.10 6.67
CA ALA A 51 -9.64 16.56 7.29
C ALA A 51 -9.44 16.87 8.79
N ILE A 52 -8.82 15.95 9.54
CA ILE A 52 -8.51 16.15 10.96
C ILE A 52 -7.55 17.33 11.21
N GLN A 53 -6.61 17.57 10.29
CA GLN A 53 -5.68 18.70 10.38
C GLN A 53 -6.38 20.04 10.09
N ALA A 54 -7.34 20.06 9.17
CA ALA A 54 -8.08 21.27 8.78
C ALA A 54 -8.96 21.81 9.90
N ASP A 55 -9.54 20.92 10.71
CA ASP A 55 -10.25 21.29 11.93
C ASP A 55 -9.81 20.45 13.13
N PRO A 56 -8.75 20.90 13.83
CA PRO A 56 -8.26 20.27 15.03
C PRO A 56 -9.28 20.21 16.18
N ASN A 57 -10.30 21.06 16.20
CA ASN A 57 -11.32 21.03 17.25
C ASN A 57 -12.43 20.03 16.91
N ASN A 58 -12.57 19.71 15.62
CA ASN A 58 -13.31 18.56 15.09
C ASN A 58 -12.48 17.26 15.08
N LYS A 59 -11.28 17.25 15.71
CA LYS A 59 -10.43 16.05 15.95
C LYS A 59 -11.17 14.86 16.54
N LEU A 60 -12.36 15.07 17.07
CA LEU A 60 -13.12 14.12 17.86
C LEU A 60 -14.34 13.56 17.13
N SER A 61 -14.48 13.74 15.81
CA SER A 61 -15.47 12.95 15.07
C SER A 61 -15.09 11.46 15.20
N PRO A 62 -15.75 10.68 16.06
CA PRO A 62 -15.35 9.29 16.29
C PRO A 62 -15.54 8.48 15.00
N ALA A 63 -16.44 8.94 14.13
CA ALA A 63 -16.67 8.39 12.80
C ALA A 63 -15.43 8.47 11.89
N VAL A 64 -14.74 9.62 11.80
CA VAL A 64 -13.55 9.74 10.94
C VAL A 64 -12.39 8.91 11.48
N ILE A 65 -12.20 8.89 12.80
CA ILE A 65 -11.19 8.03 13.44
C ILE A 65 -11.50 6.56 13.16
N ASN A 66 -12.76 6.14 13.33
CA ASN A 66 -13.18 4.77 13.05
C ASN A 66 -12.97 4.39 11.58
N ASN A 67 -13.25 5.31 10.64
CA ASN A 67 -13.00 5.10 9.23
C ASN A 67 -11.50 4.92 8.93
N ILE A 68 -10.64 5.77 9.50
CA ILE A 68 -9.18 5.62 9.36
C ILE A 68 -8.71 4.27 9.93
N MET A 69 -9.17 3.89 11.13
CA MET A 69 -8.78 2.62 11.75
C MET A 69 -9.22 1.44 10.91
N ASN A 70 -10.47 1.44 10.43
CA ASN A 70 -11.00 0.37 9.58
C ASN A 70 -10.23 0.28 8.26
N ALA A 71 -9.93 1.40 7.62
CA ALA A 71 -9.15 1.43 6.38
C ALA A 71 -7.71 0.93 6.61
N LYS A 72 -7.07 1.33 7.71
CA LYS A 72 -5.74 0.81 8.08
C LYS A 72 -5.74 -0.69 8.32
N ASN A 73 -6.76 -1.22 9.01
CA ASN A 73 -6.88 -2.65 9.25
C ASN A 73 -7.03 -3.42 7.93
N LYS A 74 -7.94 -2.98 7.05
CA LYS A 74 -8.12 -3.60 5.72
C LYS A 74 -6.84 -3.54 4.87
N LEU A 75 -6.14 -2.40 4.90
CA LEU A 75 -4.89 -2.25 4.16
C LEU A 75 -3.80 -3.18 4.72
N ASN A 76 -3.71 -3.32 6.04
CA ASN A 76 -2.79 -4.27 6.67
C ASN A 76 -3.12 -5.72 6.29
N GLU A 77 -4.40 -6.09 6.31
CA GLU A 77 -4.86 -7.42 5.86
C GLU A 77 -4.48 -7.68 4.39
N GLN A 78 -4.70 -6.71 3.50
CA GLN A 78 -4.32 -6.80 2.10
C GLN A 78 -2.80 -6.94 1.93
N ASN A 79 -2.01 -6.18 2.69
CA ASN A 79 -0.55 -6.25 2.66
C ASN A 79 -0.03 -7.62 3.13
N GLU A 80 -0.58 -8.17 4.22
CA GLU A 80 -0.20 -9.51 4.69
C GLU A 80 -0.60 -10.61 3.71
N TYR A 81 -1.79 -10.49 3.11
CA TYR A 81 -2.22 -11.40 2.04
C TYR A 81 -1.26 -11.36 0.84
N ASN A 82 -0.93 -10.16 0.35
CA ASN A 82 -0.01 -9.96 -0.75
C ASN A 82 1.40 -10.50 -0.44
N LYS A 83 1.88 -10.32 0.80
CA LYS A 83 3.15 -10.88 1.27
C LYS A 83 3.13 -12.40 1.25
N ALA A 84 2.06 -13.04 1.71
CA ALA A 84 1.91 -14.49 1.69
C ALA A 84 1.90 -15.06 0.26
N ILE A 85 1.19 -14.42 -0.67
CA ILE A 85 1.22 -14.79 -2.09
C ILE A 85 2.63 -14.59 -2.67
N CYS A 86 3.28 -13.48 -2.33
CA CYS A 86 4.66 -13.24 -2.76
C CYS A 86 5.61 -14.34 -2.28
N GLN A 87 5.48 -14.81 -1.04
CA GLN A 87 6.27 -15.92 -0.51
C GLN A 87 6.01 -17.22 -1.28
N LYS A 88 4.74 -17.55 -1.56
CA LYS A 88 4.39 -18.72 -2.38
C LYS A 88 4.99 -18.66 -3.78
N ASN A 89 4.94 -17.50 -4.42
CA ASN A 89 5.56 -17.28 -5.72
C ASN A 89 7.07 -17.50 -5.69
N MET A 90 7.75 -17.01 -4.64
CA MET A 90 9.18 -17.24 -4.46
C MET A 90 9.49 -18.73 -4.29
N SER A 91 8.77 -19.42 -3.41
CA SER A 91 8.94 -20.86 -3.21
C SER A 91 8.64 -21.67 -4.47
N ALA A 92 7.70 -21.24 -5.32
CA ALA A 92 7.42 -21.89 -6.60
C ALA A 92 8.59 -21.75 -7.58
N ILE A 93 9.21 -20.55 -7.66
CA ILE A 93 10.40 -20.32 -8.49
C ILE A 93 11.58 -21.15 -7.99
N GLU A 94 11.83 -21.18 -6.68
CA GLU A 94 12.90 -22.00 -6.07
C GLU A 94 12.66 -23.49 -6.29
N SER A 95 11.40 -23.94 -6.17
CA SER A 95 11.02 -25.32 -6.47
C SER A 95 11.30 -25.67 -7.94
N ALA A 96 10.95 -24.77 -8.87
CA ALA A 96 11.25 -24.94 -10.29
C ALA A 96 12.76 -25.00 -10.56
N ALA A 97 13.55 -24.16 -9.88
CA ALA A 97 15.01 -24.20 -9.95
C ALA A 97 15.58 -25.53 -9.45
N CYS A 98 15.07 -26.07 -8.34
CA CYS A 98 15.47 -27.38 -7.81
C CYS A 98 15.11 -28.53 -8.77
N ILE A 99 13.94 -28.49 -9.40
CA ILE A 99 13.56 -29.48 -10.43
C ILE A 99 14.53 -29.41 -11.60
N GLY A 100 14.82 -28.22 -12.10
CA GLY A 100 15.77 -28.05 -13.20
C GLY A 100 17.20 -28.43 -12.84
N TYR A 101 17.63 -28.19 -11.59
CA TYR A 101 18.91 -28.68 -11.09
C TYR A 101 18.98 -30.21 -11.15
N ALA A 102 17.93 -30.90 -10.69
CA ALA A 102 17.88 -32.36 -10.74
C ALA A 102 17.93 -32.87 -12.19
N GLN A 103 17.22 -32.22 -13.11
CA GLN A 103 17.26 -32.55 -14.54
C GLN A 103 18.67 -32.38 -15.13
N ASN A 104 19.33 -31.26 -14.85
CA ASN A 104 20.69 -31.01 -15.35
C ASN A 104 21.69 -31.99 -14.72
N ALA A 105 21.56 -32.31 -13.42
CA ALA A 105 22.41 -33.28 -12.74
C ALA A 105 22.30 -34.69 -13.34
N ILE A 106 21.09 -35.13 -13.73
CA ILE A 106 20.88 -36.41 -14.44
C ILE A 106 21.59 -36.39 -15.81
N ALA A 107 21.64 -35.23 -16.46
CA ALA A 107 22.37 -35.04 -17.71
C ALA A 107 23.90 -34.86 -17.53
N GLY A 108 24.41 -34.92 -16.29
CA GLY A 108 25.84 -34.78 -15.99
C GLY A 108 26.32 -33.35 -15.78
N ASP A 109 25.42 -32.36 -15.71
CA ASP A 109 25.70 -30.94 -15.48
C ASP A 109 25.01 -30.46 -14.20
N ALA A 110 25.58 -30.75 -13.03
CA ALA A 110 24.94 -30.44 -11.74
C ALA A 110 24.98 -28.93 -11.41
N ARG A 111 24.10 -28.15 -12.05
CA ARG A 111 23.93 -26.71 -11.83
C ARG A 111 22.46 -26.30 -11.85
N TYR A 112 22.16 -25.18 -11.20
CA TYR A 112 20.86 -24.56 -11.34
C TYR A 112 20.68 -23.99 -12.76
N PRO A 113 19.48 -24.13 -13.35
CA PRO A 113 19.15 -23.54 -14.64
C PRO A 113 19.08 -22.01 -14.54
N THR A 114 19.30 -21.32 -15.65
CA THR A 114 18.95 -19.90 -15.77
C THR A 114 17.43 -19.73 -15.82
N LYS A 115 16.96 -18.49 -15.60
CA LYS A 115 15.54 -18.15 -15.73
C LYS A 115 14.94 -18.60 -17.07
N ASN A 116 15.67 -18.41 -18.17
CA ASN A 116 15.18 -18.78 -19.49
C ASN A 116 15.11 -20.30 -19.67
N GLU A 117 16.09 -21.03 -19.13
CA GLU A 117 16.10 -22.50 -19.18
C GLU A 117 14.90 -23.09 -18.42
N ILE A 118 14.58 -22.57 -17.23
CA ILE A 118 13.39 -22.98 -16.44
C ILE A 118 12.09 -22.86 -17.25
N ILE A 119 11.94 -21.77 -18.00
CA ILE A 119 10.75 -21.53 -18.83
C ILE A 119 10.77 -22.44 -20.05
N SER A 120 11.89 -22.51 -20.76
CA SER A 120 12.02 -23.31 -21.98
C SER A 120 11.90 -24.83 -21.75
N SER A 121 12.20 -25.30 -20.54
CA SER A 121 12.03 -26.70 -20.15
C SER A 121 10.58 -27.05 -19.78
N GLY A 122 9.69 -26.06 -19.72
CA GLY A 122 8.28 -26.24 -19.38
C GLY A 122 8.03 -26.58 -17.91
N ILE A 123 8.99 -26.30 -17.01
CA ILE A 123 8.77 -26.48 -15.56
C ILE A 123 7.73 -25.49 -15.06
N ILE A 124 7.79 -24.25 -15.56
CA ILE A 124 6.77 -23.21 -15.39
C ILE A 124 6.64 -22.42 -16.69
N ASP A 125 5.44 -21.93 -16.99
CA ASP A 125 5.17 -21.18 -18.23
C ASP A 125 5.77 -19.76 -18.18
N GLU A 126 5.69 -19.11 -17.02
CA GLU A 126 6.28 -17.80 -16.80
C GLU A 126 6.63 -17.58 -15.33
N PHE A 127 7.49 -16.59 -15.08
CA PHE A 127 7.75 -16.15 -13.71
C PHE A 127 6.56 -15.32 -13.21
N PRO A 128 6.01 -15.64 -12.03
CA PRO A 128 4.88 -14.90 -11.49
C PRO A 128 5.23 -13.44 -11.20
N LYS A 129 4.21 -12.59 -11.08
CA LYS A 129 4.35 -11.19 -10.68
C LYS A 129 4.18 -11.04 -9.18
N CYS A 130 4.90 -10.09 -8.58
CA CYS A 130 4.67 -9.74 -7.19
C CYS A 130 3.34 -8.98 -7.07
N PRO A 131 2.42 -9.39 -6.18
CA PRO A 131 1.12 -8.75 -6.03
C PRO A 131 1.21 -7.29 -5.56
N SER A 132 2.31 -6.91 -4.90
CA SER A 132 2.58 -5.53 -4.49
C SER A 132 3.35 -4.70 -5.54
N GLY A 133 3.51 -5.21 -6.77
CA GLY A 133 4.18 -4.49 -7.87
C GLY A 133 5.70 -4.60 -7.90
N GLY A 134 6.30 -5.47 -7.07
CA GLY A 134 7.74 -5.71 -7.03
C GLY A 134 8.25 -6.62 -8.15
N THR A 135 9.56 -6.85 -8.15
CA THR A 135 10.24 -7.76 -9.10
C THR A 135 10.91 -8.91 -8.36
N TYR A 136 10.95 -10.09 -8.98
CA TYR A 136 11.73 -11.22 -8.50
C TYR A 136 13.12 -11.24 -9.16
N LYS A 137 14.16 -11.24 -8.34
CA LYS A 137 15.55 -11.46 -8.75
C LYS A 137 15.91 -12.91 -8.44
N TYR A 138 16.21 -13.68 -9.47
CA TYR A 138 16.62 -15.07 -9.34
C TYR A 138 18.13 -15.19 -9.53
N ASP A 139 18.79 -15.92 -8.62
CA ASP A 139 20.21 -16.23 -8.70
C ASP A 139 20.39 -17.68 -9.18
N SER A 140 20.86 -17.86 -10.41
CA SER A 140 21.10 -19.17 -11.01
C SER A 140 22.37 -19.86 -10.52
N LYS A 141 23.15 -19.25 -9.62
CA LYS A 141 24.27 -19.93 -8.96
C LYS A 141 23.79 -20.68 -7.72
N GLU A 142 22.91 -20.05 -6.96
CA GLU A 142 22.45 -20.55 -5.66
C GLU A 142 21.03 -21.13 -5.72
N GLY A 143 20.28 -20.90 -6.80
CA GLY A 143 18.90 -21.37 -6.93
C GLY A 143 17.88 -20.59 -6.10
N ILE A 144 18.29 -19.46 -5.51
CA ILE A 144 17.46 -18.64 -4.61
C ILE A 144 16.76 -17.50 -5.33
N VAL A 145 15.65 -17.02 -4.77
CA VAL A 145 14.93 -15.87 -5.29
C VAL A 145 14.68 -14.81 -4.23
N GLN A 146 14.77 -13.55 -4.63
CA GLN A 146 14.53 -12.38 -3.78
C GLN A 146 13.47 -11.49 -4.39
N CYS A 147 12.60 -10.92 -3.56
CA CYS A 147 11.60 -9.94 -3.98
C CYS A 147 12.03 -8.55 -3.55
N SER A 148 12.05 -7.59 -4.48
CA SER A 148 12.46 -6.20 -4.21
C SER A 148 11.63 -5.46 -3.14
N ILE A 149 10.44 -5.96 -2.81
CA ILE A 149 9.53 -5.35 -1.82
C ILE A 149 9.56 -6.10 -0.49
N HIS A 150 9.28 -7.40 -0.50
CA HIS A 150 9.00 -8.16 0.73
C HIS A 150 10.20 -8.91 1.31
N ASN A 151 11.28 -9.10 0.54
CA ASN A 151 12.45 -9.85 0.99
C ASN A 151 13.71 -9.27 0.34
N ARG A 152 14.08 -8.08 0.83
CA ARG A 152 15.32 -7.39 0.48
C ARG A 152 16.52 -8.02 1.16
#